data_AF-A0A924NL51-F1
#
_entry.id   AF-A0A924NL51-F1
#
_cell.length_a   1.000
_cell.length_b   1.000
_cell.length_c   1.000
_cell.angle_alpha   90.00
_cell.angle_beta   90.00
_cell.angle_gamma   90.00
#
_symmetry.space_group_name_H-M   'P 1'
#
loop_
_entity.id
_entity.type
_entity.pdbx_description
1 polymer ?
#
loop_
_entity_poly.entity_id
_entity_poly.type
_entity_poly.pdbx_seq_one_letter_code
_entity_poly.pdbx_strand_id
1 'polypeptide(L)'
;MFWQAAYHLFGQWHPRGGSQSLTTALIHRLQGWGGQVRTDAVVERIDARGGTATAVVLQGGERIKACAVVTAIDVQTALLRLLDPPLAGRDGVELNAAHPGNAVQMLVHVATARLPPYPGAREGDWDGLQAHGDTLEELRRGFLSAEGRQLPDPVPTYCFTPSVYDNSLAPTGQHTVYLACPSAPYDVQGGWQDQQEAFADAMVAQVEAHAPGFTASITARHIRTPTFMAKELRWPGAHPMHLDISLDQLAFLRPTRRLAGHTVPGVHKLYTCGASTAPVGGIAGSSGKAAALELLKAQP
;
A
#
# COMPACT_ATOMS: atom_id res chain seq x y z
N MET A 1 -6.46 -5.33 14.18
CA MET A 1 -7.10 -6.45 14.91
C MET A 1 -8.36 -6.99 14.24
N PHE A 2 -9.16 -6.20 13.51
CA PHE A 2 -10.41 -6.70 12.89
C PHE A 2 -10.22 -7.57 11.63
N TRP A 3 -9.17 -7.35 10.84
CA TRP A 3 -9.01 -8.03 9.54
C TRP A 3 -8.59 -9.50 9.65
N GLN A 4 -7.72 -9.82 10.61
CA GLN A 4 -7.29 -11.21 10.82
C GLN A 4 -8.48 -12.11 11.22
N ALA A 5 -9.36 -11.61 12.10
CA ALA A 5 -10.59 -12.31 12.45
C ALA A 5 -11.54 -12.46 11.24
N ALA A 6 -11.63 -11.44 10.39
CA ALA A 6 -12.43 -11.49 9.17
C ALA A 6 -11.94 -12.57 8.19
N TYR A 7 -10.62 -12.81 8.09
CA TYR A 7 -10.09 -13.90 7.26
C TYR A 7 -10.54 -15.28 7.72
N HIS A 8 -10.69 -15.50 9.03
CA HIS A 8 -11.24 -16.77 9.54
C HIS A 8 -12.74 -16.92 9.28
N LEU A 9 -13.48 -15.82 9.12
CA LEU A 9 -14.93 -15.85 8.89
C LEU A 9 -15.30 -15.91 7.41
N PHE A 10 -14.55 -15.21 6.55
CA PHE A 10 -14.90 -15.00 5.13
C PHE A 10 -13.87 -15.58 4.16
N GLY A 11 -12.75 -16.09 4.67
CA GLY A 11 -11.64 -16.59 3.87
C GLY A 11 -10.75 -15.48 3.31
N GLN A 12 -9.75 -15.90 2.54
CA GLN A 12 -8.87 -15.04 1.77
C GLN A 12 -8.98 -15.44 0.30
N TRP A 13 -8.82 -14.46 -0.59
CA TRP A 13 -8.98 -14.65 -2.02
C TRP A 13 -7.80 -14.06 -2.77
N HIS A 14 -7.32 -14.80 -3.76
CA HIS A 14 -6.22 -14.40 -4.63
C HIS A 14 -6.72 -14.31 -6.08
N PRO A 15 -6.57 -13.15 -6.76
CA PRO A 15 -6.83 -13.06 -8.18
C PRO A 15 -5.81 -13.91 -8.94
N ARG A 16 -6.27 -14.87 -9.75
CA ARG A 16 -5.39 -15.64 -10.64
C ARG A 16 -4.60 -14.69 -11.54
N GLY A 17 -3.29 -14.91 -11.66
CA GLY A 17 -2.33 -14.01 -12.30
C GLY A 17 -1.88 -12.85 -11.39
N GLY A 18 -2.14 -12.92 -10.09
CA GLY A 18 -1.76 -11.90 -9.12
C GLY A 18 -2.58 -10.61 -9.16
N SER A 19 -2.18 -9.64 -8.34
CA SER A 19 -2.89 -8.36 -8.14
C SER A 19 -3.09 -7.56 -9.43
N GLN A 20 -2.16 -7.66 -10.39
CA GLN A 20 -2.27 -7.01 -11.71
C GLN A 20 -3.51 -7.45 -12.48
N SER A 21 -3.96 -8.70 -12.30
CA SER A 21 -5.13 -9.23 -13.02
C SER A 21 -6.43 -8.58 -12.56
N LEU A 22 -6.54 -8.21 -11.27
CA LEU A 22 -7.66 -7.43 -10.78
C LEU A 22 -7.69 -6.04 -11.42
N THR A 23 -6.55 -5.33 -11.43
CA THR A 23 -6.44 -4.01 -12.08
C THR A 23 -6.79 -4.09 -13.56
N THR A 24 -6.29 -5.11 -14.27
CA THR A 24 -6.56 -5.33 -15.69
C THR A 24 -8.05 -5.55 -15.95
N ALA A 25 -8.73 -6.34 -15.10
CA ALA A 25 -10.17 -6.56 -15.20
C ALA A 25 -10.97 -5.26 -14.98
N LEU A 26 -10.56 -4.41 -14.04
CA LEU A 26 -11.19 -3.11 -13.79
C LEU A 26 -10.99 -2.14 -14.97
N ILE A 27 -9.79 -2.10 -15.56
CA ILE A 27 -9.49 -1.30 -16.76
C ILE A 27 -10.37 -1.76 -17.93
N HIS A 28 -10.45 -3.07 -18.18
CA HIS A 28 -11.29 -3.61 -19.24
C HIS A 28 -12.77 -3.26 -19.04
N ARG A 29 -13.26 -3.34 -17.79
CA ARG A 29 -14.64 -2.95 -17.47
C ARG A 29 -14.88 -1.46 -17.72
N LEU A 30 -13.94 -0.60 -17.34
CA LEU A 30 -14.01 0.84 -17.58
C LEU A 30 -14.05 1.15 -19.09
N GLN A 31 -13.19 0.52 -19.88
CA GLN A 31 -13.14 0.68 -21.34
C GLN A 31 -14.41 0.18 -22.02
N GLY A 32 -15.01 -0.91 -21.53
CA GLY A 32 -16.31 -1.41 -22.01
C GLY A 32 -17.47 -0.42 -21.81
N TRP A 33 -17.31 0.57 -20.93
CA TRP A 33 -18.25 1.68 -20.74
C TRP A 33 -17.82 2.98 -21.45
N GLY A 34 -16.82 2.91 -22.34
CA GLY A 34 -16.28 4.07 -23.06
C GLY A 34 -15.30 4.92 -22.25
N GLY A 35 -14.91 4.48 -21.04
CA GLY A 35 -13.88 5.13 -20.25
C GLY A 35 -12.49 4.97 -20.88
N GLN A 36 -11.61 5.93 -20.61
CA GLN A 36 -10.25 5.96 -21.13
C GLN A 36 -9.22 5.89 -20.00
N VAL A 37 -8.09 5.23 -20.26
CA VAL A 37 -6.94 5.18 -19.35
C VAL A 37 -5.76 5.79 -20.08
N ARG A 38 -5.10 6.73 -19.42
CA ARG A 38 -3.88 7.38 -19.92
C ARG A 38 -2.74 7.09 -18.96
N THR A 39 -1.73 6.37 -19.43
CA THR A 39 -0.44 6.22 -18.72
C THR A 39 0.49 7.36 -19.11
N ASP A 40 1.60 7.50 -18.40
CA ASP A 40 2.62 8.53 -18.68
C ASP A 40 2.04 9.97 -18.69
N ALA A 41 0.92 10.16 -17.98
CA ALA A 41 0.13 11.38 -17.91
C ALA A 41 0.14 11.90 -16.47
N VAL A 42 1.29 12.41 -16.02
CA VAL A 42 1.46 12.93 -14.66
C VAL A 42 0.60 14.18 -14.48
N VAL A 43 -0.31 14.17 -13.50
CA VAL A 43 -1.10 15.35 -13.12
C VAL A 43 -0.23 16.29 -12.29
N GLU A 44 -0.02 17.52 -12.76
CA GLU A 44 0.72 18.57 -12.05
C GLU A 44 -0.19 19.50 -11.24
N ARG A 45 -1.46 19.63 -11.62
CA ARG A 45 -2.40 20.56 -10.97
C ARG A 45 -3.86 20.14 -11.09
N ILE A 46 -4.65 20.42 -10.07
CA ILE A 46 -6.12 20.35 -10.07
C ILE A 46 -6.65 21.79 -9.99
N ASP A 47 -7.27 22.29 -11.06
CA ASP A 47 -7.77 23.67 -11.12
C ASP A 47 -9.10 23.78 -10.37
N ALA A 48 -9.13 24.53 -9.26
CA ALA A 48 -10.29 24.71 -8.40
C ALA A 48 -10.66 26.19 -8.10
N ARG A 49 -10.25 27.11 -8.97
CA ARG A 49 -10.51 28.56 -8.79
C ARG A 49 -12.00 28.85 -8.71
N GLY A 50 -12.40 29.60 -7.68
CA GLY A 50 -13.82 29.84 -7.36
C GLY A 50 -14.47 28.74 -6.54
N GLY A 51 -13.68 27.86 -5.90
CA GLY A 51 -14.19 26.82 -5.00
C GLY A 51 -14.85 25.65 -5.73
N THR A 52 -14.55 25.43 -7.00
CA THR A 52 -15.10 24.33 -7.80
C THR A 52 -14.00 23.73 -8.66
N ALA A 53 -13.77 22.43 -8.57
CA ALA A 53 -12.85 21.73 -9.47
C ALA A 53 -13.40 21.69 -10.91
N THR A 54 -12.59 22.13 -11.87
CA THR A 54 -13.02 22.28 -13.28
C THR A 54 -12.10 21.59 -14.29
N ALA A 55 -10.88 21.26 -13.89
CA ALA A 55 -9.91 20.60 -14.76
C ALA A 55 -8.78 19.97 -13.97
N VAL A 56 -8.05 19.08 -14.65
CA VAL A 56 -6.69 18.68 -14.26
C VAL A 56 -5.72 19.16 -15.34
N VAL A 57 -4.53 19.57 -14.93
CA VAL A 57 -3.44 19.94 -15.81
C VAL A 57 -2.35 18.89 -15.68
N LEU A 58 -1.91 18.38 -16.82
CA LEU A 58 -0.82 17.41 -16.90
C LEU A 58 0.52 18.12 -17.03
N GLN A 59 1.59 17.41 -16.65
CA GLN A 59 2.95 17.81 -16.96
C GLN A 59 3.09 18.08 -18.47
N GLY A 60 3.62 19.24 -18.82
CA GLY A 60 3.66 19.72 -20.20
C GLY A 60 2.52 20.68 -20.57
N GLY A 61 1.61 20.96 -19.64
CA GLY A 61 0.60 22.03 -19.75
C GLY A 61 -0.71 21.64 -20.41
N GLU A 62 -0.89 20.36 -20.80
CA GLU A 62 -2.17 19.89 -21.32
C GLU A 62 -3.25 20.01 -20.24
N ARG A 63 -4.35 20.70 -20.57
CA ARG A 63 -5.47 20.93 -19.66
C ARG A 63 -6.68 20.10 -20.05
N ILE A 64 -7.07 19.17 -19.18
CA ILE A 64 -8.24 18.30 -19.35
C ILE A 64 -9.39 18.89 -18.54
N LYS A 65 -10.39 19.43 -19.24
CA LYS A 65 -11.63 19.91 -18.61
C LYS A 65 -12.42 18.72 -18.03
N ALA A 66 -12.97 18.89 -16.84
CA ALA A 66 -13.74 17.86 -16.17
C ALA A 66 -14.98 18.45 -15.47
N CYS A 67 -16.10 17.73 -15.51
CA CYS A 67 -17.30 18.11 -14.77
C CYS A 67 -17.21 17.79 -13.28
N ALA A 68 -16.33 16.85 -12.90
CA ALA A 68 -15.94 16.51 -11.55
C ALA A 68 -14.56 15.84 -11.56
N VAL A 69 -13.85 15.90 -10.44
CA VAL A 69 -12.55 15.26 -10.24
C VAL A 69 -12.65 14.30 -9.05
N VAL A 70 -12.26 13.05 -9.25
CA VAL A 70 -12.11 12.06 -8.18
C VAL A 70 -10.63 11.70 -8.10
N THR A 71 -10.01 11.91 -6.94
CA THR A 71 -8.58 11.63 -6.74
C THR A 71 -8.39 10.43 -5.83
N ALA A 72 -7.55 9.48 -6.27
CA ALA A 72 -7.23 8.24 -5.55
C ALA A 72 -5.75 8.17 -5.09
N ILE A 73 -4.99 9.25 -5.27
CA ILE A 73 -3.59 9.34 -4.83
C ILE A 73 -3.53 9.71 -3.34
N ASP A 74 -2.32 9.82 -2.81
CA ASP A 74 -2.10 10.37 -1.47
C ASP A 74 -2.83 11.73 -1.29
N VAL A 75 -3.65 11.81 -0.25
CA VAL A 75 -4.53 12.96 -0.01
C VAL A 75 -3.77 14.24 0.30
N GLN A 76 -2.62 14.17 0.98
CA GLN A 76 -1.78 15.34 1.24
C GLN A 76 -1.19 15.85 -0.07
N THR A 77 -0.70 14.96 -0.91
CA THR A 77 -0.24 15.30 -2.27
C THR A 77 -1.36 15.92 -3.10
N ALA A 78 -2.54 15.32 -3.13
CA ALA A 78 -3.66 15.84 -3.90
C ALA A 78 -4.11 17.23 -3.44
N LEU A 79 -4.31 17.43 -2.12
CA LEU A 79 -5.00 18.61 -1.60
C LEU A 79 -4.06 19.73 -1.14
N LEU A 80 -2.84 19.42 -0.71
CA LEU A 80 -1.87 20.41 -0.23
C LEU A 80 -0.84 20.80 -1.30
N ARG A 81 -0.65 19.97 -2.35
CA ARG A 81 0.36 20.21 -3.39
C ARG A 81 -0.23 20.41 -4.78
N LEU A 82 -1.14 19.55 -5.22
CA LEU A 82 -1.66 19.61 -6.61
C LEU A 82 -2.88 20.51 -6.76
N LEU A 83 -3.69 20.69 -5.71
CA LEU A 83 -4.86 21.55 -5.76
C LEU A 83 -4.47 23.04 -5.88
N ASP A 84 -5.08 23.77 -6.83
CA ASP A 84 -4.89 25.22 -7.02
C ASP A 84 -6.20 26.00 -6.80
N PRO A 85 -6.31 26.82 -5.73
CA PRO A 85 -5.33 26.98 -4.65
C PRO A 85 -5.32 25.78 -3.68
N PRO A 86 -4.20 25.51 -2.97
CA PRO A 86 -4.12 24.42 -1.99
C PRO A 86 -5.19 24.53 -0.90
N LEU A 87 -5.58 23.38 -0.34
CA LEU A 87 -6.49 23.32 0.80
C LEU A 87 -5.88 24.11 1.96
N ALA A 88 -6.58 25.16 2.39
CA ALA A 88 -6.08 26.14 3.34
C ALA A 88 -6.88 26.13 4.65
N GLY A 89 -6.52 27.06 5.55
CA GLY A 89 -7.17 27.23 6.83
C GLY A 89 -7.04 25.99 7.73
N ARG A 90 -8.04 25.78 8.59
CA ARG A 90 -8.04 24.69 9.56
C ARG A 90 -7.92 23.30 8.89
N ASP A 91 -8.60 23.10 7.77
CA ASP A 91 -8.64 21.81 7.08
C ASP A 91 -7.29 21.46 6.45
N GLY A 92 -6.60 22.46 5.89
CA GLY A 92 -5.23 22.29 5.40
C GLY A 92 -4.23 21.99 6.51
N VAL A 93 -4.33 22.71 7.64
CA VAL A 93 -3.45 22.50 8.80
C VAL A 93 -3.64 21.12 9.44
N GLU A 94 -4.89 20.70 9.67
CA GLU A 94 -5.18 19.37 10.21
C GLU A 94 -4.70 18.26 9.26
N LEU A 95 -4.92 18.42 7.95
CA LEU A 95 -4.45 17.44 6.97
C LEU A 95 -2.92 17.38 6.91
N ASN A 96 -2.22 18.51 7.02
CA ASN A 96 -0.76 18.56 7.01
C ASN A 96 -0.14 17.92 8.27
N ALA A 97 -0.88 17.87 9.38
CA ALA A 97 -0.44 17.22 10.61
C ALA A 97 -0.58 15.69 10.59
N ALA A 98 -1.38 15.13 9.68
CA ALA A 98 -1.48 13.69 9.51
C ALA A 98 -0.13 13.09 9.06
N HIS A 99 0.21 11.90 9.56
CA HIS A 99 1.52 11.29 9.34
C HIS A 99 1.45 9.81 8.94
N PRO A 100 2.41 9.31 8.15
CA PRO A 100 2.57 7.87 7.88
C PRO A 100 3.22 7.09 9.02
N GLY A 101 3.86 7.75 10.00
CA GLY A 101 4.76 7.09 10.96
C GLY A 101 6.12 6.75 10.34
N ASN A 102 7.03 6.15 11.12
CA ASN A 102 8.31 5.65 10.59
C ASN A 102 8.35 4.12 10.52
N ALA A 103 7.52 3.40 11.27
CA ALA A 103 7.36 1.97 11.14
C ALA A 103 6.49 1.63 9.93
N VAL A 104 7.14 1.25 8.84
CA VAL A 104 6.50 0.88 7.57
C VAL A 104 6.94 -0.53 7.16
N GLN A 105 6.83 -0.88 5.88
CA GLN A 105 7.21 -2.20 5.40
C GLN A 105 8.47 -2.20 4.54
N MET A 106 9.19 -3.32 4.55
CA MET A 106 10.21 -3.67 3.56
C MET A 106 9.88 -5.03 2.96
N LEU A 107 10.08 -5.17 1.64
CA LEU A 107 9.72 -6.38 0.92
C LEU A 107 10.95 -7.02 0.27
N VAL A 108 11.02 -8.35 0.30
CA VAL A 108 12.00 -9.13 -0.47
C VAL A 108 11.23 -10.17 -1.27
N HIS A 109 11.25 -10.03 -2.59
CA HIS A 109 10.69 -11.01 -3.50
C HIS A 109 11.78 -12.03 -3.83
N VAL A 110 11.46 -13.30 -3.74
CA VAL A 110 12.41 -14.41 -3.88
C VAL A 110 11.87 -15.41 -4.90
N ALA A 111 12.73 -15.83 -5.82
CA ALA A 111 12.47 -17.00 -6.66
C ALA A 111 13.21 -18.21 -6.07
N THR A 112 12.53 -19.35 -5.96
CA THR A 112 13.10 -20.56 -5.38
C THR A 112 12.90 -21.79 -6.28
N ALA A 113 13.87 -22.71 -6.24
CA ALA A 113 13.83 -23.98 -6.97
C ALA A 113 12.96 -25.06 -6.30
N ARG A 114 12.46 -24.80 -5.09
CA ARG A 114 11.54 -25.65 -4.32
C ARG A 114 10.82 -24.81 -3.27
N LEU A 115 9.74 -25.35 -2.70
CA LEU A 115 9.07 -24.74 -1.56
C LEU A 115 9.99 -24.63 -0.34
N PRO A 116 9.79 -23.63 0.55
CA PRO A 116 10.47 -23.58 1.85
C PRO A 116 10.25 -24.90 2.61
N PRO A 117 11.30 -25.64 2.98
CA PRO A 117 11.18 -26.98 3.55
C PRO A 117 10.87 -26.95 5.06
N TYR A 118 9.68 -26.47 5.43
CA TYR A 118 9.24 -26.46 6.83
C TYR A 118 9.16 -27.90 7.40
N PRO A 119 9.82 -28.20 8.54
CA PRO A 119 9.77 -29.52 9.16
C PRO A 119 8.33 -29.93 9.53
N GLY A 120 7.91 -31.11 9.08
CA GLY A 120 6.58 -31.65 9.40
C GLY A 120 5.43 -30.98 8.65
N ALA A 121 5.71 -30.15 7.64
CA ALA A 121 4.68 -29.51 6.83
C ALA A 121 3.81 -30.53 6.08
N ARG A 122 2.53 -30.17 5.96
CA ARG A 122 1.47 -30.92 5.29
C ARG A 122 1.10 -30.21 3.99
N GLU A 123 0.43 -30.94 3.12
CA GLU A 123 -0.21 -30.33 1.94
C GLU A 123 -1.13 -29.18 2.38
N GLY A 124 -0.98 -28.02 1.73
CA GLY A 124 -1.73 -26.80 2.05
C GLY A 124 -1.07 -25.86 3.07
N ASP A 125 -0.01 -26.26 3.79
CA ASP A 125 0.63 -25.37 4.78
C ASP A 125 1.28 -24.12 4.16
N TRP A 126 1.66 -24.20 2.88
CA TRP A 126 2.18 -23.06 2.11
C TRP A 126 1.10 -22.15 1.53
N ASP A 127 -0.18 -22.53 1.63
CA ASP A 127 -1.30 -21.67 1.22
C ASP A 127 -1.53 -20.53 2.21
N GLY A 128 -1.07 -20.72 3.45
CA GLY A 128 -1.16 -19.76 4.53
C GLY A 128 -0.09 -18.67 4.50
N LEU A 129 -0.28 -17.70 5.38
CA LEU A 129 0.76 -16.76 5.80
C LEU A 129 1.62 -17.45 6.86
N GLN A 130 2.94 -17.56 6.63
CA GLN A 130 3.89 -17.98 7.65
C GLN A 130 4.44 -16.74 8.35
N ALA A 131 4.08 -16.55 9.62
CA ALA A 131 4.55 -15.42 10.42
C ALA A 131 5.74 -15.84 11.28
N HIS A 132 6.90 -15.20 11.06
CA HIS A 132 8.12 -15.37 11.84
C HIS A 132 8.30 -14.13 12.73
N GLY A 133 8.18 -14.33 14.04
CA GLY A 133 7.96 -13.27 15.02
C GLY A 133 7.11 -13.86 16.13
N ASP A 134 7.76 -14.63 16.99
CA ASP A 134 7.13 -15.69 17.78
C ASP A 134 6.41 -15.14 19.01
N THR A 135 6.71 -13.90 19.39
CA THR A 135 6.11 -13.23 20.54
C THR A 135 5.58 -11.84 20.20
N LEU A 136 4.52 -11.46 20.91
CA LEU A 136 4.00 -10.09 20.85
C LEU A 136 5.07 -9.06 21.25
N GLU A 137 5.98 -9.43 22.15
CA GLU A 137 7.05 -8.54 22.61
C GLU A 137 8.09 -8.28 21.52
N GLU A 138 8.43 -9.28 20.71
CA GLU A 138 9.29 -9.10 19.54
C GLU A 138 8.66 -8.16 18.51
N LEU A 139 7.36 -8.37 18.22
CA LEU A 139 6.63 -7.48 17.31
C LEU A 139 6.62 -6.04 17.86
N ARG A 140 6.28 -5.87 19.15
CA ARG A 140 6.26 -4.56 19.81
C ARG A 140 7.63 -3.88 19.75
N ARG A 141 8.70 -4.62 20.04
CA ARG A 141 10.07 -4.11 19.96
C ARG A 141 10.42 -3.70 18.54
N GLY A 142 10.08 -4.50 17.53
CA GLY A 142 10.32 -4.18 16.13
C GLY A 142 9.66 -2.86 15.70
N PHE A 143 8.39 -2.65 16.06
CA PHE A 143 7.70 -1.39 15.82
C PHE A 143 8.39 -0.20 16.52
N LEU A 144 8.77 -0.34 17.78
CA LEU A 144 9.44 0.72 18.53
C LEU A 144 10.84 1.04 17.97
N SER A 145 11.61 0.03 17.57
CA SER A 145 12.90 0.21 16.91
C SER A 145 12.73 0.98 15.60
N ALA A 146 11.76 0.59 14.77
CA ALA A 146 11.48 1.25 13.52
C ALA A 146 11.05 2.71 13.71
N GLU A 147 10.16 3.00 14.67
CA GLU A 147 9.83 4.38 15.05
C GLU A 147 11.07 5.17 15.52
N GLY A 148 11.98 4.50 16.24
CA GLY A 148 13.27 5.05 16.68
C GLY A 148 14.35 5.14 15.59
N ARG A 149 14.01 4.87 14.32
CA ARG A 149 14.94 4.85 13.16
C ARG A 149 16.03 3.78 13.26
N GLN A 150 15.77 2.72 14.01
CA GLN A 150 16.65 1.57 14.20
C GLN A 150 16.08 0.35 13.46
N LEU A 151 16.96 -0.53 13.01
CA LEU A 151 16.55 -1.82 12.46
C LEU A 151 16.04 -2.74 13.59
N PRO A 152 14.90 -3.42 13.43
CA PRO A 152 14.47 -4.48 14.33
C PRO A 152 15.49 -5.62 14.43
N ASP A 153 15.64 -6.19 15.63
CA ASP A 153 16.39 -7.44 15.87
C ASP A 153 15.71 -8.24 17.01
N PRO A 154 15.19 -9.46 16.75
CA PRO A 154 15.10 -10.11 15.44
C PRO A 154 14.19 -9.34 14.47
N VAL A 155 14.32 -9.60 13.16
CA VAL A 155 13.51 -8.95 12.12
C VAL A 155 12.17 -9.67 11.97
N PRO A 156 11.02 -9.11 12.40
CA PRO A 156 9.74 -9.75 12.16
C PRO A 156 9.51 -9.93 10.66
N THR A 157 9.23 -11.15 10.22
CA THR A 157 9.17 -11.50 8.80
C THR A 157 7.95 -12.34 8.51
N TYR A 158 7.12 -11.87 7.61
CA TYR A 158 6.02 -12.63 7.03
C TYR A 158 6.46 -13.26 5.72
N CYS A 159 6.21 -14.55 5.56
CA CYS A 159 6.49 -15.32 4.36
C CYS A 159 5.18 -15.79 3.72
N PHE A 160 5.12 -15.68 2.39
CA PHE A 160 3.98 -16.10 1.57
C PHE A 160 4.49 -16.76 0.30
N THR A 161 3.87 -17.87 -0.13
CA THR A 161 4.26 -18.57 -1.36
C THR A 161 3.11 -18.62 -2.38
N PRO A 162 2.73 -17.49 -3.01
CA PRO A 162 1.52 -17.40 -3.82
C PRO A 162 1.51 -18.33 -5.05
N SER A 163 2.68 -18.73 -5.55
CA SER A 163 2.79 -19.69 -6.65
C SER A 163 2.26 -21.09 -6.34
N VAL A 164 2.00 -21.43 -5.07
CA VAL A 164 1.44 -22.73 -4.68
C VAL A 164 0.00 -22.87 -5.18
N TYR A 165 -0.82 -21.84 -5.00
CA TYR A 165 -2.21 -21.83 -5.46
C TYR A 165 -2.42 -21.07 -6.78
N ASP A 166 -1.38 -20.40 -7.28
CA ASP A 166 -1.39 -19.77 -8.61
C ASP A 166 -0.13 -20.09 -9.40
N ASN A 167 -0.18 -21.21 -10.12
CA ASN A 167 0.91 -21.71 -10.95
C ASN A 167 1.29 -20.79 -12.13
N SER A 168 0.55 -19.71 -12.39
CA SER A 168 0.95 -18.72 -13.39
C SER A 168 2.05 -17.77 -12.91
N LEU A 169 2.34 -17.76 -11.60
CA LEU A 169 3.31 -16.85 -10.99
C LEU A 169 4.75 -17.37 -11.02
N ALA A 170 4.96 -18.65 -11.36
CA ALA A 170 6.29 -19.24 -11.44
C ALA A 170 6.38 -20.30 -12.55
N PRO A 171 7.57 -20.54 -13.14
CA PRO A 171 7.80 -21.70 -14.00
C PRO A 171 7.49 -23.02 -13.29
N THR A 172 7.20 -24.08 -14.06
CA THR A 172 6.98 -25.42 -13.50
C THR A 172 8.14 -25.88 -12.62
N GLY A 173 7.83 -26.31 -11.39
CA GLY A 173 8.83 -26.78 -10.41
C GLY A 173 9.60 -25.66 -9.71
N GLN A 174 9.25 -24.39 -9.94
CA GLN A 174 9.81 -23.23 -9.24
C GLN A 174 8.69 -22.50 -8.50
N HIS A 175 9.09 -21.65 -7.55
CA HIS A 175 8.15 -20.90 -6.73
C HIS A 175 8.57 -19.45 -6.55
N THR A 176 7.59 -18.59 -6.36
CA THR A 176 7.79 -17.22 -5.88
C THR A 176 7.45 -17.18 -4.41
N VAL A 177 8.40 -16.72 -3.61
CA VAL A 177 8.24 -16.46 -2.18
C VAL A 177 8.33 -14.96 -1.94
N TYR A 178 7.39 -14.43 -1.17
CA TYR A 178 7.32 -13.02 -0.81
C TYR A 178 7.58 -12.88 0.68
N LEU A 179 8.63 -12.15 1.04
CA LEU A 179 8.96 -11.80 2.41
C LEU A 179 8.59 -10.35 2.68
N ALA A 180 7.89 -10.09 3.78
CA ALA A 180 7.53 -8.76 4.23
C ALA A 180 7.90 -8.56 5.70
N CYS A 181 8.72 -7.55 5.98
CA CYS A 181 8.87 -7.03 7.33
C CYS A 181 7.85 -5.92 7.53
N PRO A 182 6.90 -6.01 8.48
CA PRO A 182 5.86 -5.01 8.70
C PRO A 182 6.34 -3.82 9.56
N SER A 183 7.57 -3.85 10.06
CA SER A 183 8.14 -2.84 10.96
C SER A 183 9.54 -2.44 10.50
N ALA A 184 9.72 -2.17 9.22
CA ALA A 184 10.96 -1.59 8.70
C ALA A 184 10.91 -0.06 8.83
N PRO A 185 11.97 0.61 9.31
CA PRO A 185 12.00 2.08 9.38
C PRO A 185 12.00 2.73 7.99
N TYR A 186 11.12 3.71 7.74
CA TYR A 186 11.16 4.49 6.50
C TYR A 186 12.48 5.25 6.38
N ASP A 187 12.80 6.04 7.40
CA ASP A 187 14.10 6.66 7.63
C ASP A 187 14.86 5.88 8.70
N VAL A 188 15.99 5.29 8.30
CA VAL A 188 16.87 4.48 9.16
C VAL A 188 18.18 5.22 9.40
N GLN A 189 18.70 5.15 10.62
CA GLN A 189 20.03 5.68 10.93
C GLN A 189 21.08 5.03 10.01
N GLY A 190 21.89 5.83 9.33
CA GLY A 190 22.86 5.35 8.33
C GLY A 190 22.30 5.13 6.92
N GLY A 191 20.98 5.21 6.73
CA GLY A 191 20.33 5.11 5.42
C GLY A 191 20.25 3.69 4.85
N TRP A 192 19.29 3.48 3.94
CA TRP A 192 19.02 2.16 3.37
C TRP A 192 20.07 1.64 2.38
N GLN A 193 20.84 2.53 1.76
CA GLN A 193 21.80 2.17 0.71
C GLN A 193 22.78 1.08 1.16
N ASP A 194 23.31 1.21 2.38
CA ASP A 194 24.34 0.31 2.93
C ASP A 194 23.76 -0.82 3.81
N GLN A 195 22.45 -0.78 4.10
CA GLN A 195 21.79 -1.69 5.05
C GLN A 195 20.82 -2.67 4.40
N GLN A 196 20.36 -2.40 3.17
CA GLN A 196 19.30 -3.18 2.51
C GLN A 196 19.63 -4.66 2.33
N GLU A 197 20.87 -5.00 1.96
CA GLU A 197 21.28 -6.40 1.74
C GLU A 197 21.34 -7.15 3.06
N ALA A 198 21.99 -6.58 4.09
CA ALA A 198 22.08 -7.20 5.41
C ALA A 198 20.70 -7.40 6.05
N PHE A 199 19.79 -6.44 5.89
CA PHE A 199 18.42 -6.59 6.38
C PHE A 199 17.63 -7.66 5.61
N ALA A 200 17.80 -7.75 4.28
CA ALA A 200 17.21 -8.82 3.49
C ALA A 200 17.77 -10.20 3.86
N ASP A 201 19.07 -10.30 4.14
CA ASP A 201 19.72 -11.52 4.63
C ASP A 201 19.15 -11.92 6.00
N ALA A 202 18.91 -10.97 6.90
CA ALA A 202 18.25 -11.23 8.19
C ALA A 202 16.82 -11.75 8.01
N MET A 203 16.03 -11.19 7.07
CA MET A 203 14.70 -11.71 6.73
C MET A 203 14.75 -13.14 6.18
N VAL A 204 15.73 -13.44 5.32
CA VAL A 204 15.95 -14.82 4.81
C VAL A 204 16.36 -15.76 5.95
N ALA A 205 17.21 -15.30 6.87
CA ALA A 205 17.64 -16.09 8.03
C ALA A 205 16.48 -16.45 8.96
N GLN A 206 15.46 -15.58 9.09
CA GLN A 206 14.23 -15.92 9.83
C GLN A 206 13.49 -17.10 9.21
N VAL A 207 13.39 -17.14 7.87
CA VAL A 207 12.77 -18.27 7.16
C VAL A 207 13.67 -19.51 7.27
N GLU A 208 14.98 -19.38 7.09
CA GLU A 208 15.95 -20.48 7.21
C GLU A 208 15.88 -21.17 8.57
N ALA A 209 15.74 -20.41 9.67
CA ALA A 209 15.61 -20.96 11.02
C ALA A 209 14.37 -21.87 11.18
N HIS A 210 13.32 -21.62 10.40
CA HIS A 210 12.07 -22.39 10.42
C HIS A 210 11.97 -23.41 9.28
N ALA A 211 12.72 -23.21 8.20
CA ALA A 211 12.74 -24.05 6.99
C ALA A 211 14.19 -24.29 6.54
N PRO A 212 14.96 -25.14 7.26
CA PRO A 212 16.38 -25.36 6.96
C PRO A 212 16.61 -25.84 5.53
N GLY A 213 17.50 -25.16 4.82
CA GLY A 213 17.75 -25.35 3.40
C GLY A 213 16.94 -24.42 2.48
N PHE A 214 16.17 -23.47 3.02
CA PHE A 214 15.48 -22.44 2.24
C PHE A 214 16.47 -21.58 1.45
N THR A 215 17.53 -21.10 2.09
CA THR A 215 18.55 -20.23 1.48
C THR A 215 19.19 -20.90 0.27
N ALA A 216 19.50 -22.20 0.37
CA ALA A 216 20.06 -23.00 -0.71
C ALA A 216 19.08 -23.24 -1.89
N SER A 217 17.81 -22.88 -1.75
CA SER A 217 16.81 -22.96 -2.83
C SER A 217 16.66 -21.67 -3.61
N ILE A 218 17.17 -20.54 -3.12
CA ILE A 218 16.99 -19.22 -3.72
C ILE A 218 17.78 -19.12 -5.02
N THR A 219 17.10 -18.82 -6.13
CA THR A 219 17.72 -18.63 -7.44
C THR A 219 17.85 -17.16 -7.81
N ALA A 220 16.98 -16.30 -7.29
CA ALA A 220 17.03 -14.86 -7.46
C ALA A 220 16.29 -14.16 -6.31
N ARG A 221 16.66 -12.90 -6.05
CA ARG A 221 15.91 -12.02 -5.15
C ARG A 221 15.82 -10.60 -5.69
N HIS A 222 14.77 -9.89 -5.28
CA HIS A 222 14.58 -8.47 -5.54
C HIS A 222 14.11 -7.76 -4.28
N ILE A 223 14.90 -6.79 -3.83
CA ILE A 223 14.69 -6.04 -2.59
C ILE A 223 13.92 -4.76 -2.91
N ARG A 224 12.91 -4.45 -2.09
CA ARG A 224 12.17 -3.18 -2.12
C ARG A 224 12.21 -2.54 -0.75
N THR A 225 13.17 -1.64 -0.58
CA THR A 225 13.29 -0.81 0.62
C THR A 225 12.14 0.20 0.70
N PRO A 226 11.86 0.75 1.90
CA PRO A 226 10.93 1.87 2.05
C PRO A 226 11.23 3.03 1.10
N THR A 227 12.50 3.45 0.99
CA THR A 227 12.90 4.57 0.11
C THR A 227 12.69 4.25 -1.37
N PHE A 228 12.94 3.01 -1.80
CA PHE A 228 12.61 2.54 -3.15
C PHE A 228 11.10 2.65 -3.40
N MET A 229 10.27 2.15 -2.49
CA MET A 229 8.82 2.20 -2.66
C MET A 229 8.27 3.63 -2.67
N ALA A 230 8.79 4.52 -1.83
CA ALA A 230 8.37 5.91 -1.83
C ALA A 230 8.68 6.63 -3.14
N LYS A 231 9.85 6.35 -3.72
CA LYS A 231 10.31 6.99 -4.95
C LYS A 231 9.70 6.34 -6.20
N GLU A 232 9.91 5.04 -6.38
CA GLU A 232 9.61 4.33 -7.61
C GLU A 232 8.14 3.91 -7.70
N LEU A 233 7.49 3.61 -6.57
CA LEU A 233 6.05 3.27 -6.53
C LEU A 233 5.16 4.48 -6.18
N ARG A 234 5.76 5.66 -5.91
CA ARG A 234 5.07 6.88 -5.49
C ARG A 234 4.17 6.67 -4.28
N TRP A 235 4.72 6.06 -3.23
CA TRP A 235 4.08 5.89 -1.93
C TRP A 235 4.67 6.89 -0.93
N PRO A 236 4.12 8.12 -0.76
CA PRO A 236 4.66 9.07 0.21
C PRO A 236 4.84 8.44 1.59
N GLY A 237 6.04 8.60 2.18
CA GLY A 237 6.41 7.98 3.45
C GLY A 237 6.52 6.45 3.44
N ALA A 238 6.46 5.82 2.26
CA ALA A 238 6.49 4.36 2.06
C ALA A 238 5.42 3.55 2.81
N HIS A 239 4.41 4.21 3.36
CA HIS A 239 3.33 3.55 4.07
C HIS A 239 2.29 3.07 3.04
N PRO A 240 1.94 1.76 2.97
CA PRO A 240 1.03 1.22 1.95
C PRO A 240 -0.39 1.81 2.03
N MET A 241 -0.72 2.44 3.15
CA MET A 241 -1.99 3.12 3.37
C MET A 241 -1.88 4.64 3.17
N HIS A 242 -0.73 5.17 2.76
CA HIS A 242 -0.32 6.58 2.72
C HIS A 242 -0.21 7.29 4.09
N LEU A 243 -1.13 7.02 5.01
CA LEU A 243 -1.10 7.50 6.41
C LEU A 243 -1.08 6.31 7.36
N ASP A 244 -0.59 6.51 8.58
CA ASP A 244 -0.54 5.52 9.66
C ASP A 244 -1.95 4.95 9.96
N ILE A 245 -1.97 3.78 10.58
CA ILE A 245 -3.15 3.05 11.06
C ILE A 245 -3.31 3.28 12.59
N SER A 246 -2.89 4.44 13.09
CA SER A 246 -3.08 4.86 14.47
C SER A 246 -4.55 5.16 14.77
N LEU A 247 -4.94 5.11 16.05
CA LEU A 247 -6.35 5.29 16.46
C LEU A 247 -6.94 6.65 16.03
N ASP A 248 -6.10 7.68 15.96
CA ASP A 248 -6.46 9.03 15.53
C ASP A 248 -6.51 9.21 14.00
N GLN A 249 -6.06 8.22 13.21
CA GLN A 249 -6.06 8.24 11.74
C GLN A 249 -6.80 7.04 11.11
N LEU A 250 -7.76 6.48 11.85
CA LEU A 250 -8.59 5.35 11.46
C LEU A 250 -10.07 5.72 11.34
N ALA A 251 -10.81 4.93 10.56
CA ALA A 251 -12.26 5.05 10.40
C ALA A 251 -12.69 6.47 10.02
N PHE A 252 -13.64 7.04 10.76
CA PHE A 252 -14.18 8.38 10.53
C PHE A 252 -13.20 9.51 10.90
N LEU A 253 -12.03 9.19 11.45
CA LEU A 253 -10.95 10.15 11.68
C LEU A 253 -9.96 10.21 10.50
N ARG A 254 -10.10 9.33 9.50
CA ARG A 254 -9.20 9.23 8.34
C ARG A 254 -9.70 10.01 7.12
N PRO A 255 -8.87 10.83 6.44
CA PRO A 255 -7.54 11.28 6.87
C PRO A 255 -7.60 12.34 7.97
N THR A 256 -8.74 13.04 8.03
CA THR A 256 -9.19 13.87 9.15
C THR A 256 -10.70 13.70 9.26
N ARG A 257 -11.30 14.09 10.38
CA ARG A 257 -12.76 14.00 10.57
C ARG A 257 -13.56 14.73 9.49
N ARG A 258 -13.05 15.86 8.98
CA ARG A 258 -13.73 16.68 7.98
C ARG A 258 -13.59 16.16 6.55
N LEU A 259 -12.58 15.33 6.28
CA LEU A 259 -12.33 14.71 4.97
C LEU A 259 -12.82 13.26 4.89
N ALA A 260 -13.26 12.66 6.01
CA ALA A 260 -13.77 11.29 6.05
C ALA A 260 -15.04 11.06 5.21
N GLY A 261 -15.73 12.14 4.82
CA GLY A 261 -16.92 12.09 3.96
C GLY A 261 -16.63 12.01 2.46
N HIS A 262 -15.38 11.85 2.02
CA HIS A 262 -14.97 11.79 0.61
C HIS A 262 -15.23 13.06 -0.22
N THR A 263 -15.68 14.14 0.41
CA THR A 263 -15.81 15.49 -0.17
C THR A 263 -14.73 16.41 0.38
N VAL A 264 -14.31 17.41 -0.40
CA VAL A 264 -13.32 18.41 0.04
C VAL A 264 -14.01 19.70 0.52
N PRO A 265 -13.84 20.10 1.79
CA PRO A 265 -14.40 21.35 2.30
C PRO A 265 -13.97 22.56 1.46
N GLY A 266 -14.96 23.38 1.07
CA GLY A 266 -14.71 24.59 0.27
C GLY A 266 -14.38 24.34 -1.21
N VAL A 267 -14.37 23.08 -1.67
CA VAL A 267 -14.12 22.74 -3.08
C VAL A 267 -15.20 21.80 -3.61
N HIS A 268 -16.15 22.35 -4.35
CA HIS A 268 -17.18 21.59 -5.02
C HIS A 268 -16.60 20.73 -6.14
N LYS A 269 -17.26 19.59 -6.42
CA LYS A 269 -16.92 18.66 -7.51
C LYS A 269 -15.52 18.04 -7.43
N LEU A 270 -14.89 18.09 -6.26
CA LEU A 270 -13.66 17.36 -5.94
C LEU A 270 -13.95 16.32 -4.86
N TYR A 271 -13.61 15.08 -5.14
CA TYR A 271 -13.84 13.93 -4.26
C TYR A 271 -12.55 13.17 -4.03
N THR A 272 -12.38 12.62 -2.83
CA THR A 272 -11.20 11.85 -2.45
C THR A 272 -11.55 10.39 -2.21
N CYS A 273 -10.72 9.48 -2.71
CA CYS A 273 -10.79 8.06 -2.41
C CYS A 273 -9.39 7.46 -2.31
N GLY A 274 -9.29 6.14 -2.19
CA GLY A 274 -8.03 5.43 -2.08
C GLY A 274 -7.50 5.33 -0.66
N ALA A 275 -6.24 4.93 -0.52
CA ALA A 275 -5.72 4.36 0.72
C ALA A 275 -5.62 5.37 1.88
N SER A 276 -5.49 6.67 1.59
CA SER A 276 -5.47 7.74 2.60
C SER A 276 -6.83 8.04 3.22
N THR A 277 -7.93 7.47 2.70
CA THR A 277 -9.30 7.91 3.04
C THR A 277 -10.04 6.91 3.92
N ALA A 278 -11.08 7.37 4.60
CA ALA A 278 -11.97 6.52 5.38
C ALA A 278 -12.54 5.34 4.56
N PRO A 279 -12.87 4.22 5.21
CA PRO A 279 -12.69 3.93 6.64
C PRO A 279 -11.27 3.43 6.97
N VAL A 280 -10.57 2.87 6.01
CA VAL A 280 -9.20 2.36 6.14
C VAL A 280 -8.66 2.14 4.72
N GLY A 281 -7.34 2.20 4.55
CA GLY A 281 -6.72 1.87 3.27
C GLY A 281 -6.82 0.37 2.91
N GLY A 282 -6.07 -0.03 1.88
CA GLY A 282 -6.08 -1.39 1.34
C GLY A 282 -7.06 -1.58 0.18
N ILE A 283 -7.19 -2.82 -0.30
CA ILE A 283 -7.91 -3.16 -1.54
C ILE A 283 -9.37 -3.54 -1.24
N ALA A 284 -10.09 -2.70 -0.48
CA ALA A 284 -11.47 -2.99 -0.07
C ALA A 284 -12.53 -2.46 -1.05
N GLY A 285 -12.18 -1.52 -1.92
CA GLY A 285 -13.11 -0.86 -2.87
C GLY A 285 -14.17 0.06 -2.23
N SER A 286 -14.34 0.01 -0.90
CA SER A 286 -15.33 0.78 -0.14
C SER A 286 -15.17 2.30 -0.30
N SER A 287 -13.94 2.80 -0.20
CA SER A 287 -13.63 4.23 -0.38
C SER A 287 -13.98 4.72 -1.80
N GLY A 288 -13.61 3.96 -2.83
CA GLY A 288 -13.97 4.29 -4.22
C GLY A 288 -15.48 4.32 -4.43
N LYS A 289 -16.21 3.35 -3.86
CA LYS A 289 -17.67 3.31 -3.87
C LYS A 289 -18.28 4.51 -3.15
N ALA A 290 -17.76 4.88 -1.97
CA ALA A 290 -18.27 6.01 -1.19
C ALA A 290 -18.11 7.34 -1.95
N ALA A 291 -16.93 7.61 -2.50
CA ALA A 291 -16.70 8.79 -3.33
C ALA A 291 -17.61 8.84 -4.57
N ALA A 292 -17.83 7.70 -5.23
CA ALA A 292 -18.74 7.62 -6.37
C ALA A 292 -20.21 7.94 -5.97
N LEU A 293 -20.65 7.48 -4.80
CA LEU A 293 -21.99 7.79 -4.29
C LEU A 293 -22.15 9.28 -3.96
N GLU A 294 -21.14 9.92 -3.37
CA GLU A 294 -21.16 11.37 -3.14
C GLU A 294 -21.17 12.17 -4.45
N LEU A 295 -20.44 11.70 -5.46
CA LEU A 295 -20.50 12.29 -6.80
C LEU A 295 -21.90 12.21 -7.39
N LEU A 296 -22.54 11.04 -7.33
CA LEU A 296 -23.87 10.81 -7.91
C LEU A 296 -24.97 11.63 -7.22
N LYS A 297 -24.88 11.85 -5.90
CA LYS A 297 -25.81 12.72 -5.16
C LYS A 297 -25.76 14.19 -5.62
N ALA A 298 -24.60 14.63 -6.12
CA ALA A 298 -24.38 15.99 -6.57
C ALA A 298 -24.72 16.20 -8.05
N GLN A 299 -25.09 15.14 -8.78
CA GLN A 299 -25.61 15.27 -10.13
C GLN A 299 -27.11 15.64 -10.06
N PRO A 300 -27.55 16.67 -10.81
CA PRO A 300 -28.95 17.07 -10.88
C PRO A 300 -29.84 16.02 -11.54
#